data_AF-A0A9X8HGM9-F1
#
_entry.id   AF-A0A9X8HGM9-F1
#
_cell.length_a   1.000
_cell.length_b   1.000
_cell.length_c   1.000
_cell.angle_alpha   90.00
_cell.angle_beta   90.00
_cell.angle_gamma   90.00
#
_symmetry.space_group_name_H-M   'P 1'
#
loop_
_entity.id
_entity.type
_entity.pdbx_description
1 polymer ?
#
loop_
_entity_poly.entity_id
_entity_poly.type
_entity_poly.pdbx_seq_one_letter_code
_entity_poly.pdbx_strand_id
1 'polypeptide(L)'
;MMNEVGKVYALAPWGTSVSKAVSTAAVCNTRVHEMRPRQIHVRGEISVLSRSEQFLEQVTLTAALLVGRNNICKEVDVNAGLKQTPSANDSSAACLNFPARPGTPEAVRKFRKSYFAEPGTRIVHPGLIDDVKHIDATRKFGITSKNSDHVSDIMPAKVPTEHALITQQKLEALYMSSKREPLGTTYSRGHHFDPTATFGAPSEPSDVAKDVLYGIPFNETAETKALYKRSHGSCDPGEQKNRQYANVDLAKARFGMHKRKDEGGVEAILNPEMDDHVSKVVIAKKNVEDMKNTMDMLGKPRNLGFNHATSPDHVFGVKHAKGCADAALTIHGSYSFEEQQPDADLGKPVNRGTKTFLTNLFSKMGYDEIPPDVLDQVYVRATLRTEYTPKGVASIQDFREVLNDYLDARDAGLAAVGQWKAQL
;
A
#
# COMPACT_ATOMS: atom_id res chain seq x y z
N MET A 1 -25.80 8.00 44.77
CA MET A 1 -26.94 7.10 45.11
C MET A 1 -26.40 5.94 45.93
N MET A 2 -27.25 5.26 46.71
CA MET A 2 -26.86 4.39 47.83
C MET A 2 -26.96 2.89 47.49
N ASN A 3 -26.66 2.05 48.50
CA ASN A 3 -26.75 0.57 48.57
C ASN A 3 -25.48 -0.12 48.01
N GLU A 4 -24.72 -1.00 48.71
CA GLU A 4 -25.03 -2.05 49.73
C GLU A 4 -25.88 -3.21 49.16
N VAL A 5 -25.68 -4.52 49.40
CA VAL A 5 -24.82 -5.38 50.28
C VAL A 5 -24.42 -6.63 49.43
N GLY A 6 -23.33 -7.41 49.61
CA GLY A 6 -22.20 -7.41 50.56
C GLY A 6 -21.99 -8.78 51.26
N LYS A 7 -20.74 -9.09 51.70
CA LYS A 7 -20.33 -10.20 52.63
C LYS A 7 -20.43 -11.67 52.10
N VAL A 8 -19.59 -12.65 52.52
CA VAL A 8 -18.27 -12.67 53.21
C VAL A 8 -17.65 -14.10 53.20
N TYR A 9 -16.32 -14.22 53.46
CA TYR A 9 -15.47 -15.42 53.78
C TYR A 9 -15.52 -16.67 52.83
N ALA A 10 -14.45 -17.28 52.30
CA ALA A 10 -13.02 -17.50 52.64
C ALA A 10 -12.71 -18.85 53.31
N LEU A 11 -11.91 -19.72 52.64
CA LEU A 11 -10.90 -20.68 53.15
C LEU A 11 -10.39 -21.62 52.01
N ALA A 12 -9.27 -22.31 52.24
CA ALA A 12 -8.61 -23.32 51.37
C ALA A 12 -7.84 -24.32 52.30
N PRO A 13 -6.94 -25.24 51.86
CA PRO A 13 -6.59 -25.81 50.53
C PRO A 13 -6.40 -27.38 50.55
N TRP A 14 -5.65 -27.94 49.58
CA TRP A 14 -4.98 -29.29 49.56
C TRP A 14 -5.82 -30.59 49.39
N GLY A 15 -5.21 -31.69 48.88
CA GLY A 15 -5.80 -33.05 48.92
C GLY A 15 -5.40 -34.07 47.83
N THR A 16 -4.24 -34.71 47.95
CA THR A 16 -3.60 -35.71 47.03
C THR A 16 -4.27 -37.09 46.82
N SER A 17 -3.84 -37.81 45.74
CA SER A 17 -3.71 -39.30 45.61
C SER A 17 -4.96 -40.14 45.25
N VAL A 18 -4.93 -41.44 44.88
CA VAL A 18 -4.14 -42.34 43.96
C VAL A 18 -4.90 -43.70 43.90
N SER A 19 -4.96 -44.41 42.76
CA SER A 19 -5.50 -45.78 42.67
C SER A 19 -4.83 -46.64 41.58
N LYS A 20 -4.89 -47.99 41.67
CA LYS A 20 -4.01 -48.93 40.92
C LYS A 20 -4.44 -50.42 41.01
N ALA A 21 -5.26 -50.97 40.09
CA ALA A 21 -5.63 -52.41 40.07
C ALA A 21 -6.34 -52.89 38.77
N VAL A 22 -6.42 -54.18 38.36
CA VAL A 22 -5.45 -55.32 38.34
C VAL A 22 -6.05 -56.60 37.65
N SER A 23 -5.28 -57.32 36.80
CA SER A 23 -5.41 -58.78 36.46
C SER A 23 -6.72 -59.25 35.69
N THR A 24 -6.94 -60.47 35.13
CA THR A 24 -6.33 -61.83 35.31
C THR A 24 -6.59 -62.83 34.13
N ALA A 25 -5.66 -63.77 33.87
CA ALA A 25 -5.75 -65.22 33.49
C ALA A 25 -6.83 -65.83 32.52
N ALA A 26 -6.73 -67.07 31.96
CA ALA A 26 -5.64 -68.01 31.55
C ALA A 26 -6.26 -69.32 30.91
N VAL A 27 -5.43 -70.39 30.69
CA VAL A 27 -5.77 -71.84 30.49
C VAL A 27 -6.19 -72.32 29.06
N CYS A 28 -6.17 -73.63 28.67
CA CYS A 28 -5.01 -74.52 28.35
C CYS A 28 -5.40 -75.90 27.69
N ASN A 29 -5.02 -76.13 26.41
CA ASN A 29 -4.50 -77.39 25.79
C ASN A 29 -5.34 -78.73 25.68
N THR A 30 -4.82 -79.69 24.86
CA THR A 30 -5.16 -81.15 24.68
C THR A 30 -6.34 -81.52 23.73
N ARG A 31 -6.41 -82.64 22.94
CA ARG A 31 -5.45 -83.71 22.45
C ARG A 31 -6.10 -84.61 21.33
N VAL A 32 -5.27 -85.44 20.63
CA VAL A 32 -5.52 -86.88 20.20
C VAL A 32 -6.19 -87.32 18.84
N HIS A 33 -5.50 -88.23 18.11
CA HIS A 33 -5.87 -89.36 17.16
C HIS A 33 -6.99 -89.23 16.05
N GLU A 34 -7.17 -90.06 14.98
CA GLU A 34 -6.45 -91.25 14.40
C GLU A 34 -6.78 -91.59 12.89
N MET A 35 -6.06 -92.59 12.32
CA MET A 35 -6.44 -93.59 11.29
C MET A 35 -6.66 -93.24 9.78
N ARG A 36 -6.59 -94.30 8.94
CA ARG A 36 -6.84 -94.41 7.46
C ARG A 36 -7.90 -95.53 7.22
N PRO A 37 -7.99 -96.34 6.12
CA PRO A 37 -7.65 -96.21 4.66
C PRO A 37 -8.77 -96.80 3.70
N ARG A 38 -8.43 -97.12 2.42
CA ARG A 38 -9.07 -98.12 1.48
C ARG A 38 -10.36 -97.69 0.70
N GLN A 39 -10.78 -98.25 -0.47
CA GLN A 39 -10.16 -99.15 -1.49
C GLN A 39 -10.94 -99.14 -2.87
N ILE A 40 -10.21 -99.41 -3.98
CA ILE A 40 -10.52 -100.10 -5.28
C ILE A 40 -11.95 -100.05 -5.93
N HIS A 41 -12.01 -99.79 -7.26
CA HIS A 41 -12.65 -100.57 -8.38
C HIS A 41 -13.07 -99.65 -9.58
N VAL A 42 -13.28 -100.09 -10.85
CA VAL A 42 -12.60 -101.05 -11.77
C VAL A 42 -13.23 -100.95 -13.19
N ARG A 43 -12.64 -101.58 -14.23
CA ARG A 43 -13.05 -101.61 -15.68
C ARG A 43 -12.60 -100.39 -16.51
N GLY A 44 -12.32 -100.50 -17.82
CA GLY A 44 -12.27 -101.71 -18.66
C GLY A 44 -11.77 -101.45 -20.11
N GLU A 45 -11.55 -102.57 -20.84
CA GLU A 45 -11.58 -102.88 -22.29
C GLU A 45 -11.75 -101.73 -23.34
N ILE A 46 -11.26 -101.78 -24.60
CA ILE A 46 -11.28 -102.85 -25.62
C ILE A 46 -10.00 -102.83 -26.52
N SER A 47 -9.77 -103.90 -27.29
CA SER A 47 -8.63 -104.17 -28.20
C SER A 47 -8.80 -103.64 -29.65
N VAL A 48 -7.82 -103.89 -30.55
CA VAL A 48 -8.02 -104.36 -31.95
C VAL A 48 -6.68 -104.62 -32.72
N LEU A 49 -6.51 -105.85 -33.25
CA LEU A 49 -5.79 -106.31 -34.48
C LEU A 49 -4.33 -105.86 -34.83
N SER A 50 -3.48 -106.64 -35.53
CA SER A 50 -3.51 -108.07 -35.95
C SER A 50 -2.21 -108.58 -36.62
N ARG A 51 -1.92 -109.89 -36.47
CA ARG A 51 -1.32 -110.85 -37.47
C ARG A 51 0.12 -110.62 -38.00
N SER A 52 0.85 -111.60 -38.55
CA SER A 52 0.63 -113.07 -38.80
C SER A 52 2.00 -113.78 -38.99
N GLU A 53 2.30 -114.90 -38.29
CA GLU A 53 2.27 -116.34 -38.75
C GLU A 53 3.63 -116.84 -39.35
N GLN A 54 4.37 -117.81 -38.77
CA GLN A 54 4.30 -119.32 -38.82
C GLN A 54 5.23 -119.95 -39.92
N PHE A 55 5.65 -121.24 -39.98
CA PHE A 55 5.41 -122.55 -39.28
C PHE A 55 6.74 -123.41 -39.34
N LEU A 56 7.04 -124.47 -38.53
CA LEU A 56 6.54 -125.88 -38.42
C LEU A 56 6.68 -126.74 -39.71
N GLU A 57 6.80 -128.09 -39.79
CA GLU A 57 7.04 -129.29 -38.91
C GLU A 57 7.50 -130.49 -39.83
N GLN A 58 7.68 -131.81 -39.58
CA GLN A 58 7.52 -132.90 -38.55
C GLN A 58 8.71 -133.93 -38.76
N VAL A 59 9.11 -134.96 -37.97
CA VAL A 59 8.51 -136.03 -37.09
C VAL A 59 7.96 -137.26 -37.86
N THR A 60 8.08 -138.57 -37.51
CA THR A 60 9.10 -139.50 -36.91
C THR A 60 8.64 -141.01 -37.13
N LEU A 61 9.29 -142.02 -36.49
CA LEU A 61 8.80 -143.42 -36.18
C LEU A 61 8.85 -144.53 -37.30
N THR A 62 8.83 -145.86 -37.04
CA THR A 62 9.71 -146.77 -36.21
C THR A 62 9.49 -148.28 -36.52
N ALA A 63 10.55 -149.09 -36.40
CA ALA A 63 10.66 -150.50 -35.90
C ALA A 63 9.84 -151.71 -36.48
N ALA A 64 10.54 -152.82 -36.75
CA ALA A 64 10.09 -154.23 -36.64
C ALA A 64 11.31 -155.22 -36.70
N LEU A 65 11.11 -156.54 -36.47
CA LEU A 65 12.17 -157.53 -36.12
C LEU A 65 12.37 -158.69 -37.13
N LEU A 66 13.53 -159.37 -37.04
CA LEU A 66 13.88 -160.60 -37.78
C LEU A 66 13.27 -161.88 -37.16
N VAL A 67 13.11 -162.94 -37.97
CA VAL A 67 13.96 -164.16 -37.92
C VAL A 67 13.55 -165.19 -38.99
N GLY A 68 14.55 -165.72 -39.70
CA GLY A 68 14.52 -166.95 -40.49
C GLY A 68 15.95 -167.50 -40.58
N ARG A 69 16.16 -168.82 -40.45
CA ARG A 69 17.47 -169.44 -40.17
C ARG A 69 17.87 -170.46 -41.24
N ASN A 70 19.18 -170.70 -41.41
CA ASN A 70 19.76 -172.06 -41.49
C ASN A 70 21.31 -172.10 -41.40
N ASN A 71 21.81 -173.18 -40.77
CA ASN A 71 23.11 -173.89 -40.98
C ASN A 71 24.46 -173.50 -40.29
N ILE A 72 24.91 -174.40 -39.38
CA ILE A 72 26.28 -174.96 -39.11
C ILE A 72 27.11 -174.58 -37.82
N CYS A 73 27.07 -175.51 -36.83
CA CYS A 73 28.06 -176.11 -35.83
C CYS A 73 29.23 -175.31 -35.15
N LYS A 74 29.82 -175.64 -33.95
CA LYS A 74 30.09 -176.89 -33.13
C LYS A 74 30.09 -176.70 -31.55
N GLU A 75 30.51 -177.72 -30.75
CA GLU A 75 30.29 -178.04 -29.27
C GLU A 75 31.46 -177.78 -28.24
N VAL A 76 31.27 -178.06 -26.90
CA VAL A 76 32.18 -178.73 -25.86
C VAL A 76 31.86 -178.45 -24.33
N ASP A 77 32.28 -179.32 -23.36
CA ASP A 77 32.03 -179.35 -21.85
C ASP A 77 33.33 -179.53 -20.95
N VAL A 78 33.51 -180.02 -19.67
CA VAL A 78 32.78 -180.83 -18.60
C VAL A 78 33.45 -180.83 -17.16
N ASN A 79 32.67 -181.03 -16.05
CA ASN A 79 32.87 -181.83 -14.75
C ASN A 79 33.92 -181.59 -13.55
N ALA A 80 33.47 -181.93 -12.29
CA ALA A 80 34.14 -182.63 -11.10
C ALA A 80 34.48 -181.95 -9.68
N GLY A 81 34.30 -182.65 -8.50
CA GLY A 81 34.59 -182.18 -7.07
C GLY A 81 34.39 -183.19 -5.84
N LEU A 82 34.76 -182.88 -4.54
CA LEU A 82 34.91 -183.87 -3.37
C LEU A 82 34.93 -183.40 -1.83
N LYS A 83 34.66 -184.33 -0.85
CA LYS A 83 35.13 -184.51 0.62
C LYS A 83 34.31 -184.07 1.93
N GLN A 84 34.81 -184.34 3.19
CA GLN A 84 34.05 -184.46 4.52
C GLN A 84 34.76 -184.18 5.91
N THR A 85 33.98 -183.93 7.02
CA THR A 85 34.43 -183.67 8.45
C THR A 85 33.65 -184.32 9.69
N PRO A 86 33.00 -183.69 10.74
CA PRO A 86 33.14 -184.07 12.19
C PRO A 86 31.86 -184.24 13.13
N SER A 87 32.02 -184.26 14.49
CA SER A 87 31.02 -184.53 15.59
C SER A 87 29.94 -183.45 15.86
N ALA A 88 28.81 -183.80 16.51
CA ALA A 88 27.46 -183.25 16.25
C ALA A 88 26.90 -182.05 17.09
N ASN A 89 26.67 -182.16 18.41
CA ASN A 89 25.93 -181.11 19.16
C ASN A 89 26.81 -180.04 19.83
N ASP A 90 28.06 -180.39 20.18
CA ASP A 90 29.14 -179.41 20.36
C ASP A 90 29.93 -179.24 19.05
N SER A 91 29.23 -179.34 17.91
CA SER A 91 29.82 -179.06 16.60
C SER A 91 30.13 -177.58 16.45
N SER A 92 31.07 -177.27 15.55
CA SER A 92 31.21 -175.92 15.00
C SER A 92 29.89 -175.40 14.42
N ALA A 93 29.05 -176.26 13.83
CA ALA A 93 27.74 -175.88 13.31
C ALA A 93 26.74 -175.47 14.42
N ALA A 94 26.77 -176.11 15.59
CA ALA A 94 25.94 -175.76 16.74
C ALA A 94 26.41 -174.47 17.40
N CYS A 95 27.72 -174.28 17.57
CA CYS A 95 28.31 -173.02 18.05
C CYS A 95 28.06 -171.82 17.09
N LEU A 96 27.80 -172.09 15.81
CA LEU A 96 27.36 -171.09 14.82
C LEU A 96 25.83 -170.85 14.83
N ASN A 97 25.04 -171.70 15.48
CA ASN A 97 23.58 -171.65 15.46
C ASN A 97 23.03 -170.87 16.67
N PHE A 98 23.20 -169.56 16.65
CA PHE A 98 22.78 -168.66 17.73
C PHE A 98 21.24 -168.57 17.83
N PRO A 99 20.62 -168.95 18.95
CA PRO A 99 19.17 -168.79 19.12
C PRO A 99 18.78 -167.30 19.10
N ALA A 100 17.68 -166.99 18.41
CA ALA A 100 17.23 -165.62 18.21
C ALA A 100 16.94 -164.93 19.55
N ARG A 101 17.71 -163.88 19.87
CA ARG A 101 17.55 -163.11 21.11
C ARG A 101 16.27 -162.25 21.03
N PRO A 102 15.54 -162.06 22.14
CA PRO A 102 14.36 -161.20 22.16
C PRO A 102 14.70 -159.77 21.73
N GLY A 103 13.89 -159.21 20.83
CA GLY A 103 14.11 -157.89 20.24
C GLY A 103 14.06 -156.74 21.26
N THR A 104 14.74 -155.64 20.97
CA THR A 104 14.67 -154.43 21.81
C THR A 104 13.34 -153.71 21.56
N PRO A 105 12.54 -153.38 22.59
CA PRO A 105 11.27 -152.65 22.42
C PRO A 105 11.49 -151.25 21.85
N GLU A 106 10.59 -150.83 20.95
CA GLU A 106 10.83 -149.69 20.06
C GLU A 106 11.10 -148.36 20.79
N ALA A 107 10.40 -148.06 21.88
CA ALA A 107 10.60 -146.85 22.68
C ALA A 107 12.05 -146.68 23.18
N VAL A 108 12.76 -147.80 23.42
CA VAL A 108 14.17 -147.83 23.83
C VAL A 108 15.11 -148.02 22.63
N ARG A 109 14.63 -148.63 21.54
CA ARG A 109 15.40 -148.90 20.31
C ARG A 109 16.09 -147.65 19.77
N LYS A 110 15.41 -146.51 19.74
CA LYS A 110 15.96 -145.23 19.27
C LYS A 110 17.16 -144.70 20.06
N PHE A 111 17.40 -145.20 21.27
CA PHE A 111 18.58 -144.87 22.09
C PHE A 111 19.65 -145.97 22.13
N ARG A 112 19.39 -147.18 21.59
CA ARG A 112 20.36 -148.29 21.61
C ARG A 112 21.34 -148.22 20.45
N LYS A 113 22.63 -148.46 20.76
CA LYS A 113 23.72 -148.54 19.77
C LYS A 113 23.47 -149.54 18.63
N SER A 114 22.62 -150.55 18.83
CA SER A 114 22.20 -151.49 17.78
C SER A 114 21.46 -150.82 16.62
N TYR A 115 20.62 -149.81 16.89
CA TYR A 115 19.86 -149.10 15.87
C TYR A 115 20.77 -148.29 14.91
N PHE A 116 21.86 -147.75 15.46
CA PHE A 116 22.93 -147.08 14.68
C PHE A 116 23.78 -148.06 13.83
N ALA A 117 23.56 -149.37 13.97
CA ALA A 117 24.30 -150.42 13.29
C ALA A 117 23.44 -151.26 12.33
N GLU A 118 22.16 -150.89 12.10
CA GLU A 118 21.26 -151.54 11.13
C GLU A 118 21.67 -151.14 9.70
N PRO A 119 22.30 -152.04 8.90
CA PRO A 119 22.92 -151.67 7.62
C PRO A 119 21.87 -151.28 6.57
N GLY A 120 22.19 -150.27 5.77
CA GLY A 120 21.30 -149.73 4.73
C GLY A 120 20.28 -148.70 5.23
N THR A 121 20.15 -148.49 6.54
CA THR A 121 19.28 -147.44 7.11
C THR A 121 20.01 -146.09 7.21
N ARG A 122 19.26 -144.97 7.14
CA ARG A 122 19.82 -143.64 7.44
C ARG A 122 19.91 -143.47 8.95
N ILE A 123 21.13 -143.39 9.48
CA ILE A 123 21.38 -143.04 10.88
C ILE A 123 20.87 -141.62 11.15
N VAL A 124 20.03 -141.46 12.18
CA VAL A 124 19.48 -140.18 12.66
C VAL A 124 19.73 -140.08 14.17
N HIS A 125 20.00 -138.86 14.67
CA HIS A 125 20.23 -138.62 16.09
C HIS A 125 18.97 -138.92 16.94
N PRO A 126 19.06 -139.52 18.15
CA PRO A 126 17.89 -140.05 18.89
C PRO A 126 16.73 -139.08 19.12
N GLY A 127 17.03 -137.78 19.27
CA GLY A 127 16.01 -136.75 19.43
C GLY A 127 15.17 -136.50 18.17
N LEU A 128 15.76 -136.63 16.98
CA LEU A 128 15.13 -136.28 15.69
C LEU A 128 14.50 -137.48 14.98
N ILE A 129 14.62 -138.71 15.50
CA ILE A 129 14.09 -139.92 14.85
C ILE A 129 12.58 -139.86 14.65
N ASP A 130 11.84 -139.21 15.56
CA ASP A 130 10.40 -139.05 15.43
C ASP A 130 10.04 -137.86 14.54
N ASP A 131 10.75 -136.73 14.65
CA ASP A 131 10.58 -135.54 13.78
C ASP A 131 10.76 -135.87 12.29
N VAL A 132 11.78 -136.68 11.95
CA VAL A 132 12.11 -137.03 10.56
C VAL A 132 11.02 -137.87 9.89
N LYS A 133 10.14 -138.53 10.65
CA LYS A 133 8.94 -139.23 10.12
C LYS A 133 7.88 -138.27 9.59
N HIS A 134 7.93 -136.99 9.97
CA HIS A 134 6.92 -135.98 9.65
C HIS A 134 7.35 -135.02 8.52
N ILE A 135 8.46 -135.29 7.83
CA ILE A 135 8.97 -134.47 6.74
C ILE A 135 8.29 -134.87 5.41
N ASP A 136 7.58 -133.91 4.79
CA ASP A 136 6.91 -134.07 3.49
C ASP A 136 7.92 -134.30 2.34
N ALA A 137 7.78 -135.43 1.65
CA ALA A 137 8.63 -135.83 0.53
C ALA A 137 8.36 -135.05 -0.77
N THR A 138 7.25 -134.30 -0.88
CA THR A 138 6.95 -133.45 -2.05
C THR A 138 7.60 -132.07 -1.97
N ARG A 139 8.18 -131.72 -0.82
CA ARG A 139 8.91 -130.47 -0.57
C ARG A 139 10.13 -130.38 -1.50
N LYS A 140 10.04 -129.57 -2.56
CA LYS A 140 11.16 -129.32 -3.48
C LYS A 140 12.29 -128.57 -2.74
N PHE A 141 13.49 -129.13 -2.76
CA PHE A 141 14.69 -128.53 -2.18
C PHE A 141 15.54 -127.87 -3.27
N GLY A 142 15.90 -126.61 -3.06
CA GLY A 142 16.60 -125.76 -4.03
C GLY A 142 16.09 -124.32 -3.93
N ILE A 143 16.91 -123.36 -4.36
CA ILE A 143 16.52 -121.94 -4.34
C ILE A 143 15.65 -121.66 -5.56
N THR A 144 14.35 -121.63 -5.35
CA THR A 144 13.44 -120.99 -6.31
C THR A 144 13.65 -119.48 -6.20
N SER A 145 14.28 -118.89 -7.22
CA SER A 145 14.34 -117.43 -7.34
C SER A 145 12.92 -116.88 -7.42
N LYS A 146 12.63 -115.85 -6.63
CA LYS A 146 11.45 -115.00 -6.85
C LYS A 146 11.55 -114.39 -8.26
N ASN A 147 10.43 -113.99 -8.84
CA ASN A 147 10.44 -113.18 -10.06
C ASN A 147 11.37 -111.98 -9.84
N SER A 148 12.26 -111.72 -10.80
CA SER A 148 13.18 -110.58 -10.75
C SER A 148 12.39 -109.28 -10.93
N ASP A 149 12.72 -108.26 -10.14
CA ASP A 149 12.17 -106.92 -10.34
C ASP A 149 12.51 -106.42 -11.76
N HIS A 150 11.49 -106.02 -12.53
CA HIS A 150 11.70 -105.61 -13.91
C HIS A 150 12.18 -104.17 -13.99
N VAL A 151 13.06 -103.86 -14.96
CA VAL A 151 13.67 -102.53 -15.12
C VAL A 151 12.60 -101.44 -15.33
N SER A 152 11.46 -101.78 -15.96
CA SER A 152 10.29 -100.89 -16.10
C SER A 152 9.70 -100.40 -14.78
N ASP A 153 9.83 -101.21 -13.72
CA ASP A 153 9.14 -101.02 -12.45
C ASP A 153 10.02 -100.24 -11.48
N ILE A 154 11.34 -100.37 -11.63
CA ILE A 154 12.38 -99.60 -10.93
C ILE A 154 12.63 -98.25 -11.63
N MET A 155 12.63 -98.24 -12.97
CA MET A 155 12.91 -97.08 -13.81
C MET A 155 11.78 -96.87 -14.84
N PRO A 156 10.61 -96.35 -14.41
CA PRO A 156 9.49 -96.10 -15.30
C PRO A 156 9.83 -95.02 -16.34
N ALA A 157 9.94 -95.42 -17.60
CA ALA A 157 10.27 -94.53 -18.73
C ALA A 157 9.18 -93.47 -19.04
N LYS A 158 8.00 -93.57 -18.44
CA LYS A 158 6.88 -92.63 -18.61
C LYS A 158 6.80 -91.69 -17.41
N VAL A 159 6.91 -90.39 -17.67
CA VAL A 159 6.67 -89.32 -16.68
C VAL A 159 5.28 -89.53 -16.04
N PRO A 160 5.16 -89.47 -14.69
CA PRO A 160 3.86 -89.62 -14.04
C PRO A 160 2.86 -88.56 -14.53
N THR A 161 1.59 -88.96 -14.63
CA THR A 161 0.51 -88.04 -15.04
C THR A 161 0.42 -86.83 -14.11
N GLU A 162 -0.02 -85.68 -14.62
CA GLU A 162 -0.21 -84.46 -13.81
C GLU A 162 -1.11 -84.71 -12.60
N HIS A 163 -2.17 -85.52 -12.75
CA HIS A 163 -3.02 -85.94 -11.63
C HIS A 163 -2.25 -86.70 -10.55
N ALA A 164 -1.35 -87.61 -10.93
CA ALA A 164 -0.49 -88.32 -9.98
C ALA A 164 0.50 -87.37 -9.29
N LEU A 165 1.12 -86.44 -10.01
CA LEU A 165 2.01 -85.43 -9.44
C LEU A 165 1.28 -84.51 -8.45
N ILE A 166 0.10 -83.99 -8.82
CA ILE A 166 -0.76 -83.17 -7.94
C ILE A 166 -1.22 -83.98 -6.72
N THR A 167 -1.49 -85.28 -6.87
CA THR A 167 -1.86 -86.17 -5.75
C THR A 167 -0.68 -86.38 -4.80
N GLN A 168 0.53 -86.61 -5.34
CA GLN A 168 1.75 -86.72 -4.56
C GLN A 168 2.03 -85.41 -3.80
N GLN A 169 1.99 -84.26 -4.48
CA GLN A 169 2.14 -82.94 -3.86
C GLN A 169 1.13 -82.71 -2.73
N LYS A 170 -0.14 -83.12 -2.88
CA LYS A 170 -1.15 -83.02 -1.82
C LYS A 170 -0.85 -83.90 -0.59
N LEU A 171 -0.23 -85.06 -0.79
CA LEU A 171 0.20 -85.95 0.31
C LEU A 171 1.46 -85.39 1.01
N GLU A 172 2.43 -84.90 0.22
CA GLU A 172 3.69 -84.35 0.70
C GLU A 172 3.55 -82.95 1.31
N ALA A 173 2.49 -82.21 0.97
CA ALA A 173 2.13 -80.93 1.59
C ALA A 173 1.76 -81.04 3.08
N LEU A 174 1.73 -82.25 3.66
CA LEU A 174 1.65 -82.43 5.12
C LEU A 174 3.00 -82.14 5.81
N TYR A 175 4.14 -82.42 5.17
CA TYR A 175 5.47 -82.36 5.76
C TYR A 175 5.93 -80.93 6.11
N MET A 176 6.80 -80.81 7.13
CA MET A 176 7.32 -79.50 7.55
C MET A 176 8.32 -78.91 6.57
N SER A 177 9.11 -79.71 5.86
CA SER A 177 9.99 -79.26 4.76
C SER A 177 9.15 -78.63 3.65
N SER A 178 8.20 -79.37 3.07
CA SER A 178 7.30 -78.88 2.01
C SER A 178 6.55 -77.59 2.37
N LYS A 179 6.29 -77.35 3.66
CA LYS A 179 5.67 -76.10 4.17
C LYS A 179 6.66 -74.95 4.36
N ARG A 180 7.91 -75.22 4.74
CA ARG A 180 8.93 -74.21 5.07
C ARG A 180 9.84 -73.84 3.90
N GLU A 181 10.06 -74.77 2.99
CA GLU A 181 10.95 -74.67 1.84
C GLU A 181 10.18 -74.89 0.51
N PRO A 182 9.02 -74.24 0.27
CA PRO A 182 8.28 -74.41 -0.98
C PRO A 182 9.05 -73.78 -2.16
N LEU A 183 9.39 -74.58 -3.16
CA LEU A 183 10.20 -74.12 -4.29
C LEU A 183 9.53 -72.94 -5.03
N GLY A 184 10.29 -71.87 -5.27
CA GLY A 184 9.83 -70.68 -5.99
C GLY A 184 8.94 -69.71 -5.17
N THR A 185 8.67 -69.98 -3.90
CA THR A 185 7.87 -69.10 -3.02
C THR A 185 8.52 -68.96 -1.64
N THR A 186 8.09 -67.98 -0.84
CA THR A 186 8.58 -67.78 0.53
C THR A 186 7.73 -68.54 1.56
N TYR A 187 8.32 -68.87 2.71
CA TYR A 187 7.62 -69.57 3.80
C TYR A 187 6.40 -68.78 4.31
N SER A 188 5.20 -69.26 3.99
CA SER A 188 3.96 -68.73 4.57
C SER A 188 3.76 -69.25 6.00
N ARG A 189 3.60 -68.32 6.94
CA ARG A 189 3.39 -68.61 8.38
C ARG A 189 1.91 -68.78 8.76
N GLY A 190 0.98 -68.70 7.81
CA GLY A 190 -0.47 -68.77 8.06
C GLY A 190 -1.09 -67.50 8.67
N HIS A 191 -0.37 -66.38 8.67
CA HIS A 191 -0.94 -65.09 9.04
C HIS A 191 -1.96 -64.64 7.98
N HIS A 192 -3.08 -64.09 8.44
CA HIS A 192 -4.10 -63.49 7.57
C HIS A 192 -3.79 -61.99 7.45
N PHE A 193 -3.69 -61.49 6.23
CA PHE A 193 -3.45 -60.09 5.92
C PHE A 193 -4.53 -59.59 4.96
N ASP A 194 -4.86 -58.30 5.04
CA ASP A 194 -5.68 -57.65 4.03
C ASP A 194 -4.85 -57.48 2.74
N PRO A 195 -5.28 -58.04 1.59
CA PRO A 195 -4.53 -57.93 0.34
C PRO A 195 -4.53 -56.52 -0.27
N THR A 196 -5.34 -55.60 0.27
CA THR A 196 -5.40 -54.19 -0.14
C THR A 196 -4.55 -53.26 0.74
N ALA A 197 -4.10 -53.73 1.91
CA ALA A 197 -3.34 -52.91 2.85
C ALA A 197 -1.84 -52.84 2.49
N THR A 198 -1.30 -51.63 2.46
CA THR A 198 0.15 -51.40 2.30
C THR A 198 0.88 -51.70 3.61
N PHE A 199 2.02 -52.39 3.55
CA PHE A 199 2.83 -52.68 4.75
C PHE A 199 3.74 -51.50 5.12
N GLY A 200 3.88 -51.27 6.44
CA GLY A 200 4.66 -50.17 7.01
C GLY A 200 3.78 -49.13 7.69
N ALA A 201 4.39 -48.17 8.38
CA ALA A 201 3.69 -46.94 8.72
C ALA A 201 3.60 -46.07 7.46
N PRO A 202 2.43 -45.51 7.11
CA PRO A 202 2.39 -44.49 6.07
C PRO A 202 3.21 -43.29 6.54
N SER A 203 4.14 -42.83 5.71
CA SER A 203 4.66 -41.48 5.86
C SER A 203 3.53 -40.52 5.54
N GLU A 204 3.23 -39.58 6.44
CA GLU A 204 2.49 -38.38 6.04
C GLU A 204 3.18 -37.77 4.80
N PRO A 205 2.42 -37.36 3.77
CA PRO A 205 3.01 -36.77 2.57
C PRO A 205 3.78 -35.51 3.00
N SER A 206 5.08 -35.47 2.70
CA SER A 206 5.93 -34.31 2.99
C SER A 206 5.30 -33.06 2.38
N ASP A 207 5.20 -31.99 3.17
CA ASP A 207 4.58 -30.72 2.75
C ASP A 207 5.02 -30.35 1.33
N VAL A 208 4.04 -30.12 0.45
CA VAL A 208 4.32 -29.84 -0.96
C VAL A 208 5.17 -28.59 -1.00
N ALA A 209 6.43 -28.70 -1.45
CA ALA A 209 7.38 -27.58 -1.40
C ALA A 209 6.84 -26.33 -2.11
N LYS A 210 5.97 -26.50 -3.12
CA LYS A 210 5.22 -25.41 -3.76
C LYS A 210 4.33 -24.64 -2.79
N ASP A 211 3.62 -25.31 -1.89
CA ASP A 211 2.66 -24.68 -0.97
C ASP A 211 3.38 -24.04 0.23
N VAL A 212 4.60 -24.48 0.53
CA VAL A 212 5.52 -23.82 1.48
C VAL A 212 6.18 -22.58 0.84
N LEU A 213 6.61 -22.67 -0.43
CA LEU A 213 7.22 -21.56 -1.18
C LEU A 213 6.21 -20.48 -1.62
N TYR A 214 4.98 -20.91 -1.93
CA TYR A 214 3.86 -20.08 -2.37
C TYR A 214 2.68 -20.27 -1.42
N GLY A 215 2.91 -20.01 -0.14
CA GLY A 215 1.88 -20.04 0.89
C GLY A 215 0.64 -19.25 0.45
N ILE A 216 -0.54 -19.86 0.65
CA ILE A 216 -1.83 -19.26 0.31
C ILE A 216 -1.89 -17.86 0.95
N PRO A 217 -2.14 -16.78 0.16
CA PRO A 217 -2.12 -15.43 0.69
C PRO A 217 -3.14 -15.29 1.82
N PHE A 218 -2.66 -14.95 3.01
CA PHE A 218 -3.51 -14.82 4.20
C PHE A 218 -4.56 -13.74 3.94
N ASN A 219 -5.82 -14.15 3.88
CA ASN A 219 -6.94 -13.26 3.60
C ASN A 219 -7.28 -12.44 4.86
N GLU A 220 -6.55 -11.35 5.08
CA GLU A 220 -6.72 -10.46 6.22
C GLU A 220 -8.18 -9.98 6.33
N THR A 221 -8.84 -10.32 7.44
CA THR A 221 -10.13 -9.69 7.76
C THR A 221 -9.95 -8.19 7.92
N ALA A 222 -10.96 -7.39 7.52
CA ALA A 222 -10.88 -5.93 7.61
C ALA A 222 -10.61 -5.43 9.06
N GLU A 223 -11.05 -6.19 10.06
CA GLU A 223 -10.84 -5.91 11.48
C GLU A 223 -9.39 -6.13 11.92
N THR A 224 -8.77 -7.27 11.56
CA THR A 224 -7.34 -7.50 11.85
C THR A 224 -6.47 -6.49 11.11
N LYS A 225 -6.82 -6.17 9.86
CA LYS A 225 -6.11 -5.15 9.08
C LYS A 225 -6.20 -3.76 9.72
N ALA A 226 -7.37 -3.36 10.24
CA ALA A 226 -7.54 -2.14 11.01
C ALA A 226 -6.73 -2.16 12.34
N LEU A 227 -6.63 -3.33 12.99
CA LEU A 227 -5.80 -3.51 14.19
C LEU A 227 -4.30 -3.32 13.88
N TYR A 228 -3.78 -3.88 12.78
CA TYR A 228 -2.39 -3.69 12.36
C TYR A 228 -2.09 -2.24 11.93
N LYS A 229 -3.01 -1.58 11.23
CA LYS A 229 -2.95 -0.14 10.93
C LYS A 229 -2.85 0.72 12.20
N ARG A 230 -3.58 0.36 13.26
CA ARG A 230 -3.56 1.07 14.55
C ARG A 230 -2.33 0.76 15.43
N SER A 231 -1.88 -0.49 15.46
CA SER A 231 -0.83 -0.97 16.38
C SER A 231 0.58 -0.79 15.83
N HIS A 232 0.80 -1.14 14.56
CA HIS A 232 2.12 -1.14 13.91
C HIS A 232 2.26 -0.03 12.85
N GLY A 233 1.17 0.69 12.53
CA GLY A 233 1.17 1.71 11.49
C GLY A 233 1.18 1.15 10.06
N SER A 234 0.94 -0.16 9.89
CA SER A 234 0.99 -0.88 8.62
C SER A 234 -0.20 -0.51 7.72
N CYS A 235 -0.09 0.61 7.01
CA CYS A 235 -1.10 1.12 6.07
C CYS A 235 -0.88 0.54 4.67
N ASP A 236 -1.94 0.50 3.86
CA ASP A 236 -1.85 0.05 2.47
C ASP A 236 -1.06 1.06 1.59
N PRO A 237 -0.34 0.62 0.54
CA PRO A 237 0.35 1.53 -0.38
C PRO A 237 -0.61 2.57 -0.99
N GLY A 238 -0.35 3.85 -0.74
CA GLY A 238 -1.19 4.97 -1.18
C GLY A 238 -2.32 5.37 -0.22
N GLU A 239 -2.54 4.63 0.88
CA GLU A 239 -3.54 4.97 1.90
C GLU A 239 -3.08 6.15 2.77
N GLN A 240 -3.97 7.13 2.98
CA GLN A 240 -3.70 8.22 3.92
C GLN A 240 -4.02 7.79 5.35
N LYS A 241 -3.08 8.02 6.28
CA LYS A 241 -3.25 7.68 7.70
C LYS A 241 -4.41 8.46 8.33
N ASN A 242 -5.54 7.79 8.53
CA ASN A 242 -6.68 8.32 9.28
C ASN A 242 -6.27 8.61 10.74
N ARG A 243 -6.58 9.82 11.22
CA ARG A 243 -6.26 10.32 12.57
C ARG A 243 -7.45 10.35 13.53
N GLN A 244 -8.62 9.90 13.07
CA GLN A 244 -9.87 9.83 13.86
C GLN A 244 -10.32 11.17 14.47
N TYR A 245 -10.01 12.30 13.80
CA TYR A 245 -10.54 13.61 14.18
C TYR A 245 -12.03 13.71 13.88
N ALA A 246 -12.80 14.23 14.83
CA ALA A 246 -14.23 14.45 14.69
C ALA A 246 -14.55 15.78 13.94
N ASN A 247 -15.80 15.90 13.51
CA ASN A 247 -16.46 17.17 13.13
C ASN A 247 -15.95 17.89 11.85
N VAL A 248 -15.24 17.23 10.94
CA VAL A 248 -14.86 17.82 9.63
C VAL A 248 -15.11 16.85 8.47
N ASP A 249 -15.90 17.29 7.49
CA ASP A 249 -16.07 16.61 6.20
C ASP A 249 -14.93 16.98 5.24
N LEU A 250 -13.93 16.09 5.13
CA LEU A 250 -12.74 16.33 4.31
C LEU A 250 -13.01 16.42 2.80
N ALA A 251 -14.17 15.94 2.31
CA ALA A 251 -14.51 16.01 0.89
C ALA A 251 -15.11 17.37 0.50
N LYS A 252 -15.70 18.10 1.48
CA LYS A 252 -16.28 19.44 1.27
C LYS A 252 -15.41 20.57 1.83
N ALA A 253 -14.62 20.32 2.88
CA ALA A 253 -13.80 21.34 3.53
C ALA A 253 -12.55 21.68 2.69
N ARG A 254 -12.49 22.90 2.15
CA ARG A 254 -11.25 23.45 1.59
C ARG A 254 -10.36 23.99 2.71
N PHE A 255 -9.37 23.20 3.11
CA PHE A 255 -8.42 23.54 4.17
C PHE A 255 -7.50 24.73 3.81
N GLY A 256 -6.96 25.37 4.85
CA GLY A 256 -6.14 26.59 4.77
C GLY A 256 -6.91 27.85 5.16
N MET A 257 -6.20 28.94 5.43
CA MET A 257 -6.85 30.21 5.77
C MET A 257 -7.51 30.80 4.51
N HIS A 258 -8.84 30.79 4.49
CA HIS A 258 -9.61 31.45 3.43
C HIS A 258 -9.44 32.97 3.54
N LYS A 259 -8.48 33.51 2.77
CA LYS A 259 -8.52 34.91 2.38
C LYS A 259 -9.78 35.09 1.56
N ARG A 260 -10.78 35.78 2.12
CA ARG A 260 -11.85 36.37 1.32
C ARG A 260 -11.19 37.25 0.26
N LYS A 261 -11.75 37.29 -0.94
CA LYS A 261 -11.45 38.41 -1.85
C LYS A 261 -12.22 39.59 -1.30
N ASP A 262 -11.56 40.73 -1.16
CA ASP A 262 -12.25 41.96 -0.77
C ASP A 262 -13.20 42.35 -1.91
N GLU A 263 -14.50 42.40 -1.62
CA GLU A 263 -15.56 42.69 -2.59
C GLU A 263 -15.54 44.20 -2.91
N GLY A 264 -14.66 44.56 -3.85
CA GLY A 264 -14.29 45.94 -4.19
C GLY A 264 -12.78 46.11 -4.47
N GLY A 265 -11.94 45.25 -3.88
CA GLY A 265 -10.51 45.11 -4.18
C GLY A 265 -9.74 46.43 -4.25
N VAL A 266 -8.93 46.59 -5.31
CA VAL A 266 -8.18 47.83 -5.59
C VAL A 266 -9.08 48.93 -6.17
N GLU A 267 -10.22 48.57 -6.76
CA GLU A 267 -11.13 49.53 -7.41
C GLU A 267 -11.79 50.47 -6.40
N ALA A 268 -12.25 49.94 -5.26
CA ALA A 268 -12.77 50.75 -4.14
C ALA A 268 -11.70 51.68 -3.54
N ILE A 269 -10.42 51.26 -3.52
CA ILE A 269 -9.30 52.09 -3.04
C ILE A 269 -8.96 53.19 -4.05
N LEU A 270 -9.07 52.92 -5.34
CA LEU A 270 -8.79 53.88 -6.42
C LEU A 270 -9.91 54.92 -6.58
N ASN A 271 -11.17 54.49 -6.41
CA ASN A 271 -12.38 55.28 -6.61
C ASN A 271 -13.20 55.40 -5.31
N PRO A 272 -12.69 56.06 -4.25
CA PRO A 272 -13.37 56.16 -2.95
C PRO A 272 -14.68 56.96 -2.99
N GLU A 273 -15.01 57.62 -4.11
CA GLU A 273 -16.32 58.23 -4.31
C GLU A 273 -17.44 57.22 -4.66
N MET A 274 -17.09 55.98 -5.01
CA MET A 274 -18.03 54.89 -5.32
C MET A 274 -18.26 53.92 -4.15
N ASP A 275 -17.57 54.12 -3.01
CA ASP A 275 -17.73 53.32 -1.80
C ASP A 275 -18.81 53.93 -0.89
N ASP A 276 -19.93 53.21 -0.71
CA ASP A 276 -21.03 53.60 0.19
C ASP A 276 -20.58 53.75 1.66
N HIS A 277 -19.46 53.14 2.05
CA HIS A 277 -18.87 53.30 3.38
C HIS A 277 -18.07 54.61 3.55
N VAL A 278 -17.62 55.24 2.45
CA VAL A 278 -16.98 56.56 2.46
C VAL A 278 -18.06 57.63 2.53
N SER A 279 -18.58 57.85 3.74
CA SER A 279 -19.66 58.80 3.98
C SER A 279 -19.28 60.21 3.48
N LYS A 280 -19.97 60.69 2.45
CA LYS A 280 -19.85 62.06 1.93
C LYS A 280 -20.55 63.02 2.91
N VAL A 281 -19.87 63.34 4.02
CA VAL A 281 -20.45 64.10 5.13
C VAL A 281 -20.79 65.54 4.71
N VAL A 282 -22.06 65.78 4.40
CA VAL A 282 -22.59 67.09 3.98
C VAL A 282 -22.59 68.12 5.12
N ILE A 283 -22.65 67.68 6.38
CA ILE A 283 -22.76 68.54 7.56
C ILE A 283 -21.45 68.50 8.35
N ALA A 284 -20.59 69.52 8.22
CA ALA A 284 -19.38 69.64 9.01
C ALA A 284 -19.59 70.54 10.24
N LYS A 285 -18.59 70.60 11.13
CA LYS A 285 -18.58 71.57 12.23
C LYS A 285 -18.20 72.94 11.67
N LYS A 286 -18.93 74.00 12.04
CA LYS A 286 -18.69 75.39 11.59
C LYS A 286 -17.21 75.77 11.51
N ASN A 287 -16.42 75.53 12.56
CA ASN A 287 -14.99 75.90 12.59
C ASN A 287 -14.16 75.26 11.45
N VAL A 288 -14.57 74.09 10.94
CA VAL A 288 -13.93 73.42 9.79
C VAL A 288 -14.37 74.05 8.47
N GLU A 289 -15.61 74.53 8.38
CA GLU A 289 -16.14 75.25 7.22
C GLU A 289 -15.56 76.66 7.13
N ASP A 290 -15.50 77.39 8.25
CA ASP A 290 -14.80 78.69 8.37
C ASP A 290 -13.32 78.56 7.95
N MET A 291 -12.63 77.49 8.38
CA MET A 291 -11.25 77.23 7.98
C MET A 291 -11.11 76.85 6.50
N LYS A 292 -12.03 76.04 5.95
CA LYS A 292 -12.11 75.76 4.49
C LYS A 292 -12.33 77.04 3.69
N ASN A 293 -13.15 77.96 4.17
CA ASN A 293 -13.44 79.24 3.53
C ASN A 293 -12.24 80.20 3.47
N THR A 294 -11.16 79.96 4.25
CA THR A 294 -9.89 80.70 4.18
C THR A 294 -8.80 79.99 3.37
N MET A 295 -9.03 78.76 2.91
CA MET A 295 -8.15 78.08 1.96
C MET A 295 -8.30 78.67 0.56
N ASP A 296 -7.34 78.35 -0.31
CA ASP A 296 -7.41 78.76 -1.71
C ASP A 296 -8.49 77.98 -2.47
N MET A 297 -9.20 78.64 -3.39
CA MET A 297 -10.34 78.09 -4.11
C MET A 297 -10.18 78.29 -5.61
N LEU A 298 -10.21 77.20 -6.37
CA LEU A 298 -10.03 77.23 -7.82
C LEU A 298 -11.01 78.20 -8.50
N GLY A 299 -10.48 79.16 -9.25
CA GLY A 299 -11.27 80.18 -9.96
C GLY A 299 -11.75 81.36 -9.10
N LYS A 300 -11.35 81.46 -7.82
CA LYS A 300 -11.65 82.60 -6.93
C LYS A 300 -10.35 83.19 -6.38
N PRO A 301 -10.30 84.51 -6.07
CA PRO A 301 -9.21 85.07 -5.28
C PRO A 301 -9.22 84.49 -3.86
N ARG A 302 -8.05 84.16 -3.32
CA ARG A 302 -7.88 83.66 -1.95
C ARG A 302 -8.51 84.60 -0.92
N ASN A 303 -9.39 84.05 -0.08
CA ASN A 303 -9.98 84.77 1.04
C ASN A 303 -8.94 85.01 2.15
N LEU A 304 -8.78 86.27 2.59
CA LEU A 304 -7.85 86.66 3.65
C LEU A 304 -8.53 86.80 5.03
N GLY A 305 -9.79 86.41 5.17
CA GLY A 305 -10.55 86.51 6.44
C GLY A 305 -10.94 87.93 6.83
N PHE A 306 -10.82 88.89 5.90
CA PHE A 306 -11.10 90.30 6.15
C PHE A 306 -12.60 90.59 6.06
N ASN A 307 -13.23 90.92 7.19
CA ASN A 307 -14.65 91.26 7.27
C ASN A 307 -14.83 92.78 7.49
N HIS A 308 -14.97 93.52 6.39
CA HIS A 308 -15.36 94.93 6.42
C HIS A 308 -16.51 95.16 5.45
N ALA A 309 -17.69 95.49 5.99
CA ALA A 309 -18.93 95.62 5.23
C ALA A 309 -18.92 96.88 4.35
N THR A 310 -18.46 96.73 3.11
CA THR A 310 -18.67 97.69 2.02
C THR A 310 -19.93 97.31 1.24
N SER A 311 -20.62 98.30 0.67
CA SER A 311 -21.76 98.03 -0.23
C SER A 311 -21.29 97.33 -1.51
N PRO A 312 -22.09 96.48 -2.17
CA PRO A 312 -21.72 95.85 -3.45
C PRO A 312 -21.29 96.87 -4.52
N ASP A 313 -21.90 98.06 -4.52
CA ASP A 313 -21.59 99.16 -5.45
C ASP A 313 -20.38 100.02 -5.01
N HIS A 314 -19.61 99.59 -3.99
CA HIS A 314 -18.47 100.35 -3.49
C HIS A 314 -17.26 100.24 -4.43
N VAL A 315 -17.04 101.29 -5.22
CA VAL A 315 -15.76 101.48 -5.93
C VAL A 315 -14.65 101.83 -4.94
N PHE A 316 -13.76 100.85 -4.69
CA PHE A 316 -12.56 100.98 -3.86
C PHE A 316 -11.53 101.95 -4.45
N GLY A 317 -10.64 102.46 -3.59
CA GLY A 317 -9.57 103.40 -3.94
C GLY A 317 -9.90 104.85 -3.57
N VAL A 318 -8.92 105.74 -3.71
CA VAL A 318 -9.08 107.17 -3.40
C VAL A 318 -9.78 107.86 -4.56
N LYS A 319 -11.02 108.29 -4.33
CA LYS A 319 -11.75 109.16 -5.27
C LYS A 319 -11.17 110.58 -5.19
N HIS A 320 -10.93 111.20 -6.34
CA HIS A 320 -10.54 112.62 -6.39
C HIS A 320 -11.58 113.49 -5.68
N ALA A 321 -11.12 114.55 -5.00
CA ALA A 321 -11.98 115.44 -4.22
C ALA A 321 -12.98 116.19 -5.12
N LYS A 322 -14.25 115.77 -5.10
CA LYS A 322 -15.36 116.56 -5.65
C LYS A 322 -15.54 117.80 -4.78
N GLY A 323 -15.42 118.99 -5.37
CA GLY A 323 -15.40 120.26 -4.65
C GLY A 323 -14.13 121.09 -4.85
N CYS A 324 -13.15 120.63 -5.64
CA CYS A 324 -12.15 121.54 -6.21
C CYS A 324 -12.83 122.60 -7.08
N ALA A 325 -12.32 123.82 -7.09
CA ALA A 325 -12.83 124.89 -7.95
C ALA A 325 -12.66 124.51 -9.43
N ASP A 326 -13.70 124.74 -10.23
CA ASP A 326 -13.65 124.46 -11.66
C ASP A 326 -12.75 125.48 -12.40
N ALA A 327 -12.20 125.08 -13.54
CA ALA A 327 -11.38 125.95 -14.37
C ALA A 327 -12.16 127.20 -14.82
N ALA A 328 -13.46 127.05 -15.15
CA ALA A 328 -14.33 128.17 -15.50
C ALA A 328 -14.48 129.17 -14.35
N LEU A 329 -14.73 128.69 -13.12
CA LEU A 329 -14.82 129.52 -11.91
C LEU A 329 -13.49 130.23 -11.60
N THR A 330 -12.37 129.57 -11.88
CA THR A 330 -11.01 130.12 -11.64
C THR A 330 -10.61 131.18 -12.68
N ILE A 331 -11.02 131.01 -13.94
CA ILE A 331 -10.72 131.94 -15.04
C ILE A 331 -11.60 133.19 -15.00
N HIS A 332 -12.89 133.04 -14.71
CA HIS A 332 -13.84 134.17 -14.68
C HIS A 332 -13.97 134.81 -13.30
N GLY A 333 -13.49 134.15 -12.25
CA GLY A 333 -13.66 134.57 -10.87
C GLY A 333 -15.12 134.55 -10.42
N SER A 334 -15.40 135.25 -9.33
CA SER A 334 -16.75 135.51 -8.83
C SER A 334 -16.89 136.99 -8.41
N TYR A 335 -16.41 137.88 -9.28
CA TYR A 335 -16.41 139.33 -9.07
C TYR A 335 -17.84 139.88 -8.90
N SER A 336 -18.00 140.79 -7.95
CA SER A 336 -19.24 141.55 -7.76
C SER A 336 -19.52 142.49 -8.94
N PHE A 337 -20.75 143.01 -9.02
CA PHE A 337 -21.14 143.96 -10.08
C PHE A 337 -20.32 145.27 -10.05
N GLU A 338 -19.84 145.68 -8.87
CA GLU A 338 -19.02 146.88 -8.69
C GLU A 338 -17.59 146.66 -9.24
N GLU A 339 -16.99 145.50 -8.95
CA GLU A 339 -15.68 145.08 -9.49
C GLU A 339 -15.69 144.80 -11.01
N GLN A 340 -16.87 144.69 -11.62
CA GLN A 340 -17.05 144.56 -13.07
C GLN A 340 -17.19 145.92 -13.78
N GLN A 341 -17.27 147.04 -13.06
CA GLN A 341 -17.27 148.38 -13.66
C GLN A 341 -15.85 148.84 -14.04
N PRO A 342 -15.68 149.63 -15.11
CA PRO A 342 -14.40 150.25 -15.44
C PRO A 342 -14.02 151.34 -14.42
N ASP A 343 -12.71 151.57 -14.27
CA ASP A 343 -12.14 152.51 -13.30
C ASP A 343 -12.71 153.94 -13.41
N ALA A 344 -13.01 154.55 -12.26
CA ALA A 344 -13.75 155.83 -12.19
C ALA A 344 -12.98 157.07 -12.71
N ASP A 345 -11.66 156.94 -12.90
CA ASP A 345 -10.76 157.96 -13.43
C ASP A 345 -10.52 157.84 -14.95
N LEU A 346 -11.05 156.80 -15.61
CA LEU A 346 -10.90 156.60 -17.04
C LEU A 346 -11.37 157.83 -17.84
N GLY A 347 -10.43 158.47 -18.54
CA GLY A 347 -10.65 159.71 -19.30
C GLY A 347 -10.51 161.03 -18.53
N LYS A 348 -10.00 161.03 -17.29
CA LYS A 348 -9.77 162.25 -16.47
C LYS A 348 -8.30 162.35 -16.03
N PRO A 349 -7.69 163.56 -16.02
CA PRO A 349 -6.31 163.72 -15.56
C PRO A 349 -6.21 163.63 -14.03
N VAL A 350 -5.62 162.56 -13.51
CA VAL A 350 -5.45 162.29 -12.06
C VAL A 350 -4.31 163.13 -11.43
N ASN A 351 -3.38 163.64 -12.24
CA ASN A 351 -2.18 164.32 -11.77
C ASN A 351 -2.46 165.71 -11.17
N ARG A 352 -2.27 165.81 -9.85
CA ARG A 352 -2.32 167.06 -9.07
C ARG A 352 -1.13 167.94 -9.46
N GLY A 353 -1.39 169.14 -9.98
CA GLY A 353 -0.36 170.09 -10.44
C GLY A 353 -0.54 170.59 -11.88
N THR A 354 -1.50 170.05 -12.64
CA THR A 354 -1.88 170.62 -13.94
C THR A 354 -2.51 172.01 -13.79
N LYS A 355 -2.34 172.90 -14.77
CA LYS A 355 -2.93 174.25 -14.82
C LYS A 355 -4.44 174.24 -14.50
N THR A 356 -5.18 173.30 -15.09
CA THR A 356 -6.62 173.10 -14.86
C THR A 356 -6.94 172.60 -13.45
N PHE A 357 -6.04 171.88 -12.79
CA PHE A 357 -6.23 171.50 -11.38
C PHE A 357 -6.03 172.69 -10.44
N LEU A 358 -4.96 173.48 -10.63
CA LEU A 358 -4.68 174.64 -9.76
C LEU A 358 -5.72 175.75 -9.93
N THR A 359 -6.08 176.11 -11.17
CA THR A 359 -7.13 177.13 -11.41
C THR A 359 -8.46 176.75 -10.78
N ASN A 360 -8.96 175.52 -11.01
CA ASN A 360 -10.18 175.03 -10.35
C ASN A 360 -10.07 174.94 -8.82
N LEU A 361 -8.87 174.73 -8.26
CA LEU A 361 -8.66 174.72 -6.81
C LEU A 361 -8.78 176.13 -6.22
N PHE A 362 -8.10 177.12 -6.80
CA PHE A 362 -8.14 178.50 -6.30
C PHE A 362 -9.48 179.20 -6.58
N SER A 363 -10.18 178.87 -7.68
CA SER A 363 -11.58 179.25 -7.88
C SER A 363 -12.48 178.72 -6.76
N LYS A 364 -12.39 177.43 -6.42
CA LYS A 364 -13.13 176.85 -5.27
C LYS A 364 -12.74 177.43 -3.91
N MET A 365 -11.65 178.20 -3.84
CA MET A 365 -11.21 178.93 -2.63
C MET A 365 -11.63 180.41 -2.65
N GLY A 366 -12.34 180.88 -3.69
CA GLY A 366 -12.89 182.23 -3.80
C GLY A 366 -12.03 183.24 -4.56
N TYR A 367 -11.00 182.83 -5.30
CA TYR A 367 -10.12 183.73 -6.07
C TYR A 367 -10.62 184.00 -7.50
N ASP A 368 -11.94 184.03 -7.70
CA ASP A 368 -12.59 184.05 -9.02
C ASP A 368 -12.50 185.40 -9.77
N GLU A 369 -12.21 186.50 -9.07
CA GLU A 369 -12.18 187.85 -9.64
C GLU A 369 -10.91 188.18 -10.47
N ILE A 370 -9.97 187.24 -10.58
CA ILE A 370 -8.65 187.47 -11.17
C ILE A 370 -8.68 187.19 -12.68
N PRO A 371 -8.29 188.14 -13.57
CA PRO A 371 -8.36 187.95 -15.02
C PRO A 371 -7.55 186.72 -15.50
N PRO A 372 -8.04 185.96 -16.49
CA PRO A 372 -7.38 184.73 -16.95
C PRO A 372 -5.97 184.96 -17.53
N ASP A 373 -5.73 186.11 -18.18
CA ASP A 373 -4.39 186.57 -18.60
C ASP A 373 -3.40 186.64 -17.43
N VAL A 374 -3.85 187.09 -16.26
CA VAL A 374 -3.04 187.15 -15.04
C VAL A 374 -2.84 185.75 -14.46
N LEU A 375 -3.87 184.91 -14.42
CA LEU A 375 -3.73 183.53 -13.93
C LEU A 375 -2.76 182.70 -14.79
N ASP A 376 -2.66 182.98 -16.09
CA ASP A 376 -1.66 182.42 -16.99
C ASP A 376 -0.24 182.92 -16.67
N GLN A 377 -0.07 184.23 -16.46
CA GLN A 377 1.20 184.83 -16.03
C GLN A 377 1.65 184.29 -14.65
N VAL A 378 0.72 184.16 -13.70
CA VAL A 378 0.95 183.54 -12.38
C VAL A 378 1.37 182.08 -12.53
N TYR A 379 0.68 181.28 -13.35
CA TYR A 379 1.04 179.87 -13.56
C TYR A 379 2.44 179.74 -14.18
N VAL A 380 2.75 180.50 -15.24
CA VAL A 380 4.08 180.48 -15.86
C VAL A 380 5.17 180.88 -14.85
N ARG A 381 4.98 181.98 -14.12
CA ARG A 381 5.96 182.45 -13.12
C ARG A 381 6.10 181.50 -11.92
N ALA A 382 5.03 180.81 -11.53
CA ALA A 382 5.08 179.73 -10.54
C ALA A 382 5.84 178.49 -11.05
N THR A 383 5.82 178.18 -12.35
CA THR A 383 6.70 177.13 -12.94
C THR A 383 8.16 177.57 -13.13
N LEU A 384 8.47 178.86 -12.92
CA LEU A 384 9.82 179.43 -13.00
C LEU A 384 10.48 179.60 -11.63
N ARG A 385 9.71 179.82 -10.55
CA ARG A 385 10.19 179.65 -9.18
C ARG A 385 10.70 178.21 -9.00
N THR A 386 11.78 178.05 -8.23
CA THR A 386 12.40 176.75 -7.94
C THR A 386 12.54 176.49 -6.44
N GLU A 387 11.61 177.05 -5.67
CA GLU A 387 11.66 177.06 -4.20
C GLU A 387 10.97 175.81 -3.64
N TYR A 388 9.82 175.41 -4.22
CA TYR A 388 9.08 174.21 -3.81
C TYR A 388 8.95 173.15 -4.91
N THR A 389 9.05 173.50 -6.20
CA THR A 389 9.07 172.53 -7.31
C THR A 389 10.17 172.78 -8.35
N PRO A 390 10.62 171.76 -9.11
CA PRO A 390 11.58 171.92 -10.20
C PRO A 390 10.96 172.65 -11.41
N LYS A 391 11.79 173.38 -12.17
CA LYS A 391 11.37 174.21 -13.32
C LYS A 391 10.45 173.45 -14.28
N GLY A 392 9.34 174.10 -14.66
CA GLY A 392 8.30 173.55 -15.54
C GLY A 392 7.14 172.87 -14.81
N VAL A 393 7.23 172.72 -13.49
CA VAL A 393 6.11 172.30 -12.61
C VAL A 393 5.87 173.40 -11.59
N ALA A 394 4.61 173.64 -11.23
CA ALA A 394 4.22 174.56 -10.16
C ALA A 394 3.49 173.77 -9.07
N SER A 395 3.90 173.92 -7.81
CA SER A 395 3.09 173.42 -6.69
C SER A 395 1.96 174.39 -6.35
N ILE A 396 1.07 173.95 -5.46
CA ILE A 396 0.04 174.81 -4.86
C ILE A 396 0.70 175.98 -4.10
N GLN A 397 1.91 175.80 -3.55
CA GLN A 397 2.62 176.84 -2.79
C GLN A 397 3.29 177.87 -3.70
N ASP A 398 4.05 177.45 -4.72
CA ASP A 398 4.66 178.39 -5.69
C ASP A 398 3.56 179.23 -6.38
N PHE A 399 2.43 178.61 -6.74
CA PHE A 399 1.28 179.31 -7.32
C PHE A 399 0.66 180.30 -6.34
N ARG A 400 0.48 179.93 -5.07
CA ARG A 400 -0.06 180.81 -4.03
C ARG A 400 0.85 182.02 -3.79
N GLU A 401 2.15 181.84 -3.74
CA GLU A 401 3.08 182.94 -3.46
C GLU A 401 3.16 183.92 -4.64
N VAL A 402 3.24 183.43 -5.88
CA VAL A 402 3.18 184.29 -7.06
C VAL A 402 1.82 185.00 -7.19
N LEU A 403 0.73 184.37 -6.73
CA LEU A 403 -0.58 185.02 -6.65
C LEU A 403 -0.63 186.11 -5.57
N ASN A 404 0.01 185.90 -4.40
CA ASN A 404 0.17 186.91 -3.38
C ASN A 404 1.04 188.08 -3.88
N ASP A 405 2.17 187.82 -4.54
CA ASP A 405 3.04 188.84 -5.16
C ASP A 405 2.22 189.76 -6.10
N TYR A 406 1.28 189.17 -6.86
CA TYR A 406 0.37 189.92 -7.73
C TYR A 406 -0.66 190.76 -6.96
N LEU A 407 -1.25 190.21 -5.89
CA LEU A 407 -2.25 190.91 -5.07
C LEU A 407 -1.62 192.08 -4.30
N ASP A 408 -0.42 191.89 -3.73
CA ASP A 408 0.33 192.97 -3.08
C ASP A 408 0.71 194.06 -4.10
N ALA A 409 1.13 193.68 -5.33
CA ALA A 409 1.40 194.62 -6.41
C ALA A 409 0.13 195.34 -6.93
N ARG A 410 -1.04 194.69 -6.86
CA ARG A 410 -2.36 195.28 -7.19
C ARG A 410 -2.74 196.34 -6.17
N ASP A 411 -2.60 196.03 -4.89
CA ASP A 411 -3.04 196.90 -3.80
C ASP A 411 -2.05 198.06 -3.57
N ALA A 412 -0.78 197.92 -3.98
CA ALA A 412 0.19 199.00 -4.13
C ALA A 412 -0.07 199.94 -5.34
N GLY A 413 -1.01 199.59 -6.23
CA GLY A 413 -1.51 200.46 -7.30
C GLY A 413 -0.92 200.22 -8.70
N LEU A 414 -1.52 200.88 -9.71
CA LEU A 414 -1.34 200.57 -11.14
C LEU A 414 0.13 200.55 -11.63
N ALA A 415 1.00 201.38 -11.07
CA ALA A 415 2.42 201.40 -11.43
C ALA A 415 3.16 200.13 -10.96
N ALA A 416 2.82 199.59 -9.78
CA ALA A 416 3.39 198.36 -9.25
C ALA A 416 2.88 197.14 -10.03
N VAL A 417 1.60 197.09 -10.40
CA VAL A 417 1.06 196.06 -11.32
C VAL A 417 1.80 196.07 -12.66
N GLY A 418 2.05 197.24 -13.23
CA GLY A 418 2.80 197.39 -14.49
C GLY A 418 4.22 196.83 -14.38
N GLN A 419 4.93 197.11 -13.27
CA GLN A 419 6.25 196.55 -13.00
C GLN A 419 6.20 195.04 -12.78
N TRP A 420 5.24 194.53 -12.00
CA TRP A 420 5.08 193.09 -11.74
C TRP A 420 4.87 192.32 -13.06
N LYS A 421 3.99 192.81 -13.94
CA LYS A 421 3.73 192.20 -15.26
C LYS A 421 4.93 192.28 -16.22
N ALA A 422 5.81 193.27 -16.05
CA ALA A 422 7.01 193.46 -16.89
C ALA A 422 8.24 192.65 -16.43
N GLN A 423 8.14 191.87 -15.35
CA GLN A 423 9.22 191.02 -14.80
C GLN A 423 9.08 189.54 -15.22
N LEU A 424 8.75 189.30 -16.49
CA LEU A 424 8.57 187.96 -17.08
C LEU A 424 9.29 187.85 -18.43
#